data_AF-A0A800C9D9-F1
#
_entry.id   AF-A0A800C9D9-F1
#
_cell.length_a   1.000
_cell.length_b   1.000
_cell.length_c   1.000
_cell.angle_alpha   90.00
_cell.angle_beta   90.00
_cell.angle_gamma   90.00
#
_symmetry.space_group_name_H-M   'P 1'
#
loop_
_entity.id
_entity.type
_entity.pdbx_description
1 polymer ?
#
loop_
_entity_poly.entity_id
_entity_poly.type
_entity_poly.pdbx_seq_one_letter_code
_entity_poly.pdbx_strand_id
1 'polypeptide(L)'
;MRLSPIMGRMIIGIDASRALVARRTGAERYSLELINALLALNPDHAIRLYVPRQPPIGLFRDHAEIVILPGRRLWTHSKLGPHTWRHPPDVLFVPSHVLPLIGPKRMVVTVHDLGYEYVPDAHPANERRYLRWSTKRHARIATRIIADSHATKQDLIDLYGADPGRIRVVHLAPD
;
A
#
# COMPACT_ATOMS: atom_id res chain seq x y z
N MET A 1 29.61 -13.49 6.36
CA MET A 1 28.86 -12.75 7.39
C MET A 1 28.63 -11.33 6.87
N ARG A 2 27.47 -11.06 6.25
CA ARG A 2 27.16 -9.70 5.75
C ARG A 2 26.57 -8.92 6.92
N LEU A 3 27.33 -7.96 7.42
CA LEU A 3 26.87 -6.97 8.37
C LEU A 3 25.71 -6.21 7.73
N SER A 4 24.50 -6.38 8.27
CA SER A 4 23.37 -5.51 7.93
C SER A 4 23.77 -4.07 8.28
N PRO A 5 23.62 -3.09 7.37
CA PRO A 5 23.88 -1.71 7.73
C PRO A 5 22.87 -1.35 8.82
N ILE A 6 23.35 -0.72 9.89
CA ILE A 6 22.51 -0.10 10.91
C ILE A 6 21.69 0.96 10.17
N MET A 7 20.46 0.61 9.77
CA MET A 7 19.57 1.54 9.11
C MET A 7 19.21 2.61 10.13
N GLY A 8 19.72 3.83 9.93
CA GLY A 8 19.28 4.98 10.71
C GLY A 8 17.77 5.15 10.66
N ARG A 9 17.22 5.93 11.60
CA ARG A 9 15.78 6.21 11.69
C ARG A 9 15.24 6.69 10.34
N MET A 10 14.35 5.91 9.74
CA MET A 10 13.67 6.25 8.48
C MET A 10 12.29 6.86 8.73
N ILE A 11 11.79 7.59 7.73
CA ILE A 11 10.40 8.01 7.62
C ILE A 11 9.65 7.02 6.72
N ILE A 12 8.75 6.23 7.32
CA ILE A 12 7.85 5.31 6.62
C ILE A 12 6.51 6.02 6.43
N GLY A 13 6.24 6.42 5.19
CA GLY A 13 4.95 6.97 4.80
C GLY A 13 3.97 5.85 4.45
N ILE A 14 2.75 5.89 4.98
CA ILE A 14 1.72 4.88 4.70
C ILE A 14 0.46 5.55 4.15
N ASP A 15 -0.06 5.05 3.04
CA ASP A 15 -1.42 5.39 2.59
C ASP A 15 -2.43 4.75 3.55
N ALA A 16 -3.05 5.57 4.39
CA ALA A 16 -4.05 5.15 5.37
C ALA A 16 -5.48 5.46 4.89
N SER A 17 -5.68 5.81 3.62
CA SER A 17 -6.98 6.27 3.11
C SER A 17 -8.07 5.20 3.20
N ARG A 18 -7.72 3.91 3.01
CA ARG A 18 -8.65 2.79 3.12
C ARG A 18 -9.09 2.50 4.55
N ALA A 19 -8.20 2.67 5.53
CA ALA A 19 -8.50 2.48 6.94
C ALA A 19 -9.62 3.41 7.46
N LEU A 20 -9.85 4.56 6.79
CA LEU A 20 -10.85 5.56 7.15
C LEU A 20 -12.25 5.30 6.56
N VAL A 21 -12.45 4.20 5.84
CA VAL A 21 -13.77 3.88 5.27
C VAL A 21 -14.66 3.20 6.30
N ALA A 22 -15.89 3.71 6.41
CA ALA A 22 -16.83 3.33 7.46
C ALA A 22 -17.37 1.90 7.28
N ARG A 23 -17.72 1.52 6.05
CA ARG A 23 -18.10 0.13 5.71
C ARG A 23 -16.84 -0.59 5.23
N ARG A 24 -16.26 -1.38 6.13
CA ARG A 24 -15.02 -2.10 5.84
C ARG A 24 -15.33 -3.44 5.18
N THR A 25 -14.64 -3.72 4.09
CA THR A 25 -14.51 -5.08 3.55
C THR A 25 -13.14 -5.63 3.97
N GLY A 26 -12.67 -6.72 3.33
CA GLY A 26 -11.37 -7.33 3.65
C GLY A 26 -10.20 -6.36 3.55
N ALA A 27 -10.10 -5.60 2.45
CA ALA A 27 -8.98 -4.69 2.21
C ALA A 27 -8.94 -3.50 3.18
N GLU A 28 -10.09 -2.90 3.51
CA GLU A 28 -10.14 -1.81 4.50
C GLU A 28 -9.78 -2.29 5.91
N ARG A 29 -10.24 -3.49 6.29
CA ARG A 29 -9.91 -4.08 7.59
C ARG A 29 -8.42 -4.42 7.66
N TYR A 30 -7.89 -5.08 6.63
CA TYR A 30 -6.45 -5.35 6.51
C TYR A 30 -5.63 -4.08 6.68
N SER A 31 -5.96 -3.01 5.94
CA SER A 31 -5.21 -1.76 6.01
C SER A 31 -5.20 -1.18 7.43
N LEU A 32 -6.31 -1.24 8.17
CA LEU A 32 -6.38 -0.73 9.54
C LEU A 32 -5.55 -1.57 10.50
N GLU A 33 -5.77 -2.89 10.50
CA GLU A 33 -5.10 -3.80 11.44
C GLU A 33 -3.59 -3.83 11.18
N LEU A 34 -3.18 -3.85 9.91
CA LEU A 34 -1.76 -3.78 9.55
C LEU A 34 -1.11 -2.48 10.03
N ILE A 35 -1.76 -1.34 9.85
CA ILE A 35 -1.23 -0.06 10.33
C ILE A 35 -1.06 -0.09 11.85
N ASN A 36 -2.07 -0.56 12.58
CA ASN A 36 -2.01 -0.65 14.03
C ASN A 36 -0.96 -1.65 14.54
N ALA A 37 -0.77 -2.78 13.85
CA ALA A 37 0.28 -3.73 14.14
C ALA A 37 1.67 -3.14 13.88
N LEU A 38 1.86 -2.42 12.76
CA LEU A 38 3.13 -1.74 12.44
C LEU A 38 3.47 -0.66 13.47
N LEU A 39 2.48 0.12 13.92
CA LEU A 39 2.66 1.11 14.97
C LEU A 39 3.05 0.48 16.31
N ALA A 40 2.57 -0.73 16.61
CA ALA A 40 2.91 -1.45 17.83
C ALA A 40 4.31 -2.09 17.79
N LEU A 41 4.78 -2.50 16.61
CA LEU A 41 6.04 -3.25 16.45
C LEU A 41 7.29 -2.37 16.36
N ASN A 42 7.18 -1.13 15.90
CA ASN A 42 8.33 -0.43 15.35
C ASN A 42 8.48 1.04 15.81
N PRO A 43 8.95 1.28 17.04
CA PRO A 43 9.18 2.64 17.55
C PRO A 43 10.42 3.33 16.96
N ASP A 44 11.35 2.57 16.36
CA ASP A 44 12.65 3.10 15.91
C ASP A 44 12.57 3.86 14.59
N HIS A 45 11.45 3.77 13.88
CA HIS A 45 11.19 4.50 12.65
C HIS A 45 10.06 5.51 12.84
N ALA A 46 10.14 6.65 12.16
CA ALA A 46 9.03 7.60 12.15
C ALA A 46 7.95 7.12 11.18
N ILE A 47 6.75 6.85 11.68
CA ILE A 47 5.60 6.47 10.84
C ILE A 47 4.77 7.72 10.54
N ARG A 48 4.50 7.96 9.27
CA ARG A 48 3.61 9.03 8.79
C ARG A 48 2.42 8.44 8.07
N LEU A 49 1.22 8.69 8.57
CA LEU A 49 -0.02 8.25 7.94
C LEU A 49 -0.62 9.37 7.09
N TYR A 50 -0.81 9.09 5.80
CA TYR A 50 -1.49 10.01 4.90
C TYR A 50 -2.97 9.67 4.81
N VAL A 51 -3.82 10.64 5.14
CA VAL A 51 -5.27 10.45 5.23
C VAL A 51 -6.03 11.53 4.44
N PRO A 52 -7.17 11.20 3.82
CA PRO A 52 -7.96 12.17 3.06
C PRO A 52 -8.77 13.15 3.94
N ARG A 53 -8.90 12.85 5.24
CA ARG A 53 -9.68 13.61 6.23
C ARG A 53 -9.18 13.28 7.64
N GLN A 54 -9.62 14.06 8.62
CA GLN A 54 -9.37 13.78 10.04
C GLN A 54 -9.84 12.34 10.40
N PRO A 55 -8.96 11.47 10.92
CA PRO A 55 -9.39 10.17 11.43
C PRO A 55 -10.17 10.36 12.75
N PRO A 56 -11.14 9.47 13.05
CA PRO A 56 -11.73 9.38 14.38
C PRO A 56 -10.66 9.21 15.46
N ILE A 57 -10.91 9.79 16.63
CA ILE A 57 -10.04 9.63 17.80
C ILE A 57 -9.93 8.14 18.13
N GLY A 58 -8.71 7.67 18.39
CA GLY A 58 -8.42 6.27 18.72
C GLY A 58 -8.47 5.29 17.54
N LEU A 59 -8.66 5.76 16.30
CA LEU A 59 -8.63 4.86 15.13
C LEU A 59 -7.25 4.22 14.95
N PHE A 60 -6.20 5.01 15.12
CA PHE A 60 -4.82 4.55 15.08
C PHE A 60 -4.24 4.58 16.48
N ARG A 61 -3.33 3.66 16.77
CA ARG A 61 -2.47 3.75 17.96
C ARG A 61 -1.68 5.06 17.92
N ASP A 62 -1.28 5.54 19.10
CA ASP A 62 -0.36 6.65 19.22
C ASP A 62 0.97 6.31 18.50
N HIS A 63 1.90 7.27 18.38
CA HIS A 63 3.21 7.13 17.72
C HIS A 63 3.25 7.41 16.19
N ALA A 64 2.14 7.82 15.57
CA ALA A 64 2.12 8.24 14.16
C ALA A 64 2.04 9.76 13.96
N GLU A 65 2.77 10.30 12.99
CA GLU A 65 2.48 11.61 12.42
C GLU A 65 1.30 11.51 11.45
N ILE A 66 0.20 12.21 11.72
CA ILE A 66 -0.96 12.24 10.83
C ILE A 66 -0.85 13.42 9.86
N VAL A 67 -0.78 13.14 8.56
CA VAL A 67 -0.79 14.15 7.51
C VAL A 67 -2.10 14.10 6.74
N ILE A 68 -2.91 15.14 6.90
CA ILE A 68 -4.22 15.25 6.26
C ILE A 68 -4.07 15.92 4.91
N LEU A 69 -4.45 15.21 3.85
CA LEU A 69 -4.47 15.70 2.48
C LEU A 69 -5.92 15.71 1.98
N PRO A 70 -6.68 16.81 2.08
CA PRO A 70 -8.10 16.78 1.70
C PRO A 70 -8.33 16.39 0.24
N GLY A 71 -9.19 15.40 0.00
CA GLY A 71 -9.64 15.01 -1.34
C GLY A 71 -10.51 13.76 -1.37
N ARG A 72 -11.02 13.41 -2.56
CA ARG A 72 -12.00 12.30 -2.73
C ARG A 72 -11.62 11.40 -3.90
N ARG A 73 -11.95 11.81 -5.13
CA ARG A 73 -11.70 11.01 -6.34
C ARG A 73 -10.24 11.11 -6.75
N LEU A 74 -9.66 9.99 -7.18
CA LEU A 74 -8.26 9.89 -7.62
C LEU A 74 -7.29 10.50 -6.59
N TRP A 75 -7.61 10.42 -5.30
CA TRP A 75 -6.88 11.07 -4.23
C TRP A 75 -5.39 10.67 -4.21
N THR A 76 -5.10 9.38 -4.41
CA THR A 76 -3.74 8.86 -4.49
C THR A 76 -2.92 9.57 -5.58
N HIS A 77 -3.52 9.86 -6.74
CA HIS A 77 -2.81 10.52 -7.84
C HIS A 77 -2.77 12.04 -7.70
N SER A 78 -3.85 12.65 -7.22
CA SER A 78 -4.01 14.12 -7.18
C SER A 78 -3.51 14.78 -5.90
N LYS A 79 -3.36 14.02 -4.81
CA LYS A 79 -2.97 14.52 -3.48
C LYS A 79 -1.76 13.79 -2.92
N LEU A 80 -1.87 12.48 -2.71
CA LEU A 80 -0.79 11.69 -2.09
C LEU A 80 0.50 11.76 -2.92
N GLY A 81 0.41 11.50 -4.22
CA GLY A 81 1.57 11.52 -5.11
C GLY A 81 2.31 12.85 -5.12
N PRO A 82 1.66 13.98 -5.46
CA PRO A 82 2.31 15.29 -5.45
C PRO A 82 2.88 15.70 -4.09
N HIS A 83 2.21 15.34 -3.00
CA HIS A 83 2.69 15.62 -1.65
C HIS A 83 3.96 14.80 -1.32
N THR A 84 3.92 13.48 -1.53
CA THR A 84 5.05 12.58 -1.27
C THR A 84 6.18 12.71 -2.28
N TRP A 85 5.96 13.38 -3.42
CA TRP A 85 7.03 13.78 -4.32
C TRP A 85 7.76 15.03 -3.82
N ARG A 86 7.03 16.03 -3.28
CA ARG A 86 7.60 17.27 -2.72
C ARG A 86 8.20 17.09 -1.32
N HIS A 87 7.61 16.21 -0.52
CA HIS A 87 8.00 15.92 0.86
C HIS A 87 8.20 14.40 1.00
N PRO A 88 9.24 13.83 0.37
CA PRO A 88 9.38 12.39 0.25
C PRO A 88 9.63 11.72 1.59
N PRO A 89 8.83 10.70 1.97
CA PRO A 89 9.29 9.73 2.96
C PRO A 89 10.42 8.88 2.36
N ASP A 90 11.18 8.18 3.20
CA ASP A 90 12.20 7.23 2.74
C ASP A 90 11.60 6.07 1.97
N VAL A 91 10.39 5.64 2.40
CA VAL A 91 9.55 4.63 1.75
C VAL A 91 8.09 5.08 1.83
N LEU A 92 7.36 4.97 0.72
CA LEU A 92 5.90 5.01 0.70
C LEU A 92 5.34 3.59 0.59
N PHE A 93 4.51 3.19 1.56
CA PHE A 93 3.80 1.93 1.57
C PHE A 93 2.30 2.13 1.30
N VAL A 94 1.74 1.38 0.35
CA VAL A 94 0.32 1.42 -0.01
C VAL A 94 -0.29 0.02 0.26
N PRO A 95 -0.99 -0.18 1.38
CA PRO A 95 -1.45 -1.51 1.80
C PRO A 95 -2.67 -2.03 1.04
N SER A 96 -3.54 -1.15 0.51
CA SER A 96 -4.83 -1.60 -0.06
C SER A 96 -5.32 -0.69 -1.19
N HIS A 97 -4.40 -0.10 -1.96
CA HIS A 97 -4.74 0.79 -3.07
C HIS A 97 -3.63 0.80 -4.14
N VAL A 98 -3.76 1.66 -5.15
CA VAL A 98 -2.76 1.78 -6.23
C VAL A 98 -1.57 2.66 -5.84
N LEU A 99 -0.42 2.48 -6.50
CA LEU A 99 0.71 3.40 -6.33
C LEU A 99 0.45 4.74 -7.06
N PRO A 100 0.85 5.89 -6.49
CA PRO A 100 0.63 7.18 -7.12
C PRO A 100 1.45 7.35 -8.42
N LEU A 101 0.95 8.17 -9.35
CA LEU A 101 1.61 8.40 -10.65
C LEU A 101 3.02 8.99 -10.48
N ILE A 102 3.16 9.88 -9.52
CA ILE A 102 4.41 10.46 -9.05
C ILE A 102 4.53 10.20 -7.56
N GLY A 103 5.73 10.06 -7.03
CA GLY A 103 5.95 9.74 -5.63
C GLY A 103 7.43 9.66 -5.28
N PRO A 104 7.77 9.16 -4.08
CA PRO A 104 9.16 9.00 -3.65
C PRO A 104 9.84 7.86 -4.43
N LYS A 105 11.17 7.78 -4.32
CA LYS A 105 11.97 6.78 -5.03
C LYS A 105 11.64 5.34 -4.63
N ARG A 106 11.28 5.11 -3.36
CA ARG A 106 10.97 3.77 -2.84
C ARG A 106 9.49 3.65 -2.54
N MET A 107 8.84 2.73 -3.24
CA MET A 107 7.42 2.46 -3.09
C MET A 107 7.18 0.97 -2.90
N VAL A 108 6.35 0.64 -1.91
CA VAL A 108 5.92 -0.71 -1.58
C VAL A 108 4.41 -0.77 -1.70
N VAL A 109 3.88 -1.87 -2.24
CA VAL A 109 2.44 -2.08 -2.39
C VAL A 109 2.06 -3.50 -2.02
N THR A 110 0.91 -3.70 -1.39
CA THR A 110 0.31 -5.02 -1.26
C THR A 110 -0.68 -5.26 -2.41
N VAL A 111 -0.59 -6.44 -3.02
CA VAL A 111 -1.57 -6.94 -3.99
C VAL A 111 -2.31 -8.10 -3.32
N HIS A 112 -3.60 -7.90 -3.06
CA HIS A 112 -4.45 -8.88 -2.38
C HIS A 112 -4.74 -10.09 -3.28
N ASP A 113 -5.28 -9.85 -4.46
CA ASP A 113 -5.58 -10.86 -5.46
C ASP A 113 -5.59 -10.28 -6.88
N LEU A 114 -5.65 -11.18 -7.86
CA LEU A 114 -5.83 -10.88 -9.27
C LEU A 114 -7.07 -11.59 -9.83
N GLY A 115 -8.10 -11.79 -8.99
CA GLY A 115 -9.30 -12.55 -9.35
C GLY A 115 -10.04 -12.01 -10.58
N TYR A 116 -9.93 -10.71 -10.81
CA TYR A 116 -10.49 -10.01 -11.97
C TYR A 116 -9.90 -10.47 -13.33
N GLU A 117 -8.80 -11.21 -13.35
CA GLU A 117 -8.26 -11.84 -14.56
C GLU A 117 -8.99 -13.13 -14.94
N TYR A 118 -9.51 -13.84 -13.95
CA TYR A 118 -10.14 -15.15 -14.13
C TYR A 118 -11.66 -15.05 -14.22
N VAL A 119 -12.25 -14.06 -13.55
CA VAL A 119 -13.71 -13.86 -13.53
C VAL A 119 -14.03 -12.46 -14.07
N PRO A 120 -13.98 -12.24 -15.40
CA PRO A 120 -14.16 -10.92 -15.98
C PRO A 120 -15.52 -10.30 -15.62
N ASP A 121 -16.57 -11.10 -15.45
CA ASP A 121 -17.93 -10.61 -15.15
C ASP A 121 -18.12 -10.18 -13.68
N ALA A 122 -17.14 -10.44 -12.81
CA ALA A 122 -17.17 -9.99 -11.42
C ALA A 122 -16.94 -8.47 -11.28
N HIS A 123 -16.38 -7.81 -12.30
CA HIS A 123 -16.11 -6.38 -12.29
C HIS A 123 -16.56 -5.69 -13.59
N PRO A 124 -17.10 -4.46 -13.51
CA PRO A 124 -17.32 -3.62 -14.68
C PRO A 124 -16.05 -3.46 -15.53
N ALA A 125 -16.21 -3.40 -16.86
CA ALA A 125 -15.07 -3.41 -17.79
C ALA A 125 -14.08 -2.25 -17.58
N ASN A 126 -14.57 -1.07 -17.17
CA ASN A 126 -13.75 0.09 -16.83
C ASN A 126 -12.93 -0.13 -15.56
N GLU A 127 -13.51 -0.75 -14.53
CA GLU A 127 -12.83 -1.11 -13.29
C GLU A 127 -11.75 -2.16 -13.55
N ARG A 128 -12.07 -3.20 -14.32
CA ARG A 128 -11.10 -4.22 -14.74
C ARG A 128 -9.94 -3.61 -15.53
N ARG A 129 -10.21 -2.68 -16.45
CA ARG A 129 -9.15 -1.96 -17.18
C ARG A 129 -8.26 -1.16 -16.23
N TYR A 130 -8.84 -0.51 -15.23
CA TYR A 130 -8.08 0.24 -14.23
C TYR A 130 -7.24 -0.68 -13.34
N LEU A 131 -7.80 -1.80 -12.87
CA LEU A 131 -7.08 -2.82 -12.10
C LEU A 131 -5.88 -3.36 -12.89
N ARG A 132 -6.12 -3.81 -14.13
CA ARG A 132 -5.06 -4.29 -15.05
C ARG A 132 -3.96 -3.26 -15.25
N TRP A 133 -4.34 -2.02 -15.54
CA TRP A 133 -3.38 -0.93 -15.70
C TRP A 133 -2.57 -0.70 -14.41
N SER A 134 -3.22 -0.70 -13.26
CA SER A 134 -2.59 -0.45 -11.96
C SER A 134 -1.64 -1.57 -11.55
N THR A 135 -2.02 -2.84 -11.72
CA THR A 135 -1.17 -4.00 -11.42
C THR A 135 0.02 -4.08 -12.36
N LYS A 136 -0.17 -3.84 -13.67
CA LYS A 136 0.94 -3.73 -14.62
C LYS A 136 1.92 -2.63 -14.22
N ARG A 137 1.41 -1.54 -13.65
CA ARG A 137 2.22 -0.44 -13.13
C ARG A 137 2.97 -0.86 -11.87
N HIS A 138 2.32 -1.53 -10.92
CA HIS A 138 2.98 -2.08 -9.72
C HIS A 138 4.17 -2.95 -10.08
N ALA A 139 3.99 -3.91 -10.99
CA ALA A 139 5.04 -4.81 -11.47
C ALA A 139 6.28 -4.05 -12.00
N ARG A 140 6.06 -2.90 -12.64
CA ARG A 140 7.12 -2.09 -13.26
C ARG A 140 7.85 -1.17 -12.28
N ILE A 141 7.11 -0.49 -11.40
CA ILE A 141 7.66 0.64 -10.63
C ILE A 141 7.86 0.35 -9.15
N ALA A 142 7.20 -0.67 -8.59
CA ALA A 142 7.30 -0.94 -7.18
C ALA A 142 8.73 -1.41 -6.82
N THR A 143 9.26 -0.88 -5.73
CA THR A 143 10.52 -1.35 -5.15
C THR A 143 10.34 -2.74 -4.55
N ARG A 144 9.19 -2.97 -3.91
CA ARG A 144 8.73 -4.27 -3.41
C ARG A 144 7.24 -4.41 -3.61
N ILE A 145 6.80 -5.63 -3.87
CA ILE A 145 5.39 -6.02 -3.89
C ILE A 145 5.19 -7.05 -2.76
N ILE A 146 4.21 -6.81 -1.91
CA ILE A 146 3.73 -7.79 -0.94
C ILE A 146 2.55 -8.51 -1.61
N ALA A 147 2.57 -9.83 -1.61
CA ALA A 147 1.47 -10.66 -2.10
C ALA A 147 0.92 -11.47 -0.92
N ASP A 148 -0.40 -11.52 -0.79
CA ASP A 148 -1.03 -12.22 0.34
C ASP A 148 -0.96 -13.75 0.23
N SER A 149 -0.64 -14.25 -0.96
CA SER A 149 -0.52 -15.69 -1.24
C SER A 149 0.55 -16.01 -2.27
N HIS A 150 0.95 -17.28 -2.30
CA HIS A 150 1.81 -17.81 -3.36
C HIS A 150 1.11 -17.79 -4.73
N ALA A 151 -0.20 -17.98 -4.79
CA ALA A 151 -0.98 -17.89 -6.02
C ALA A 151 -0.91 -16.46 -6.59
N THR A 152 -1.21 -15.44 -5.77
CA THR A 152 -1.12 -14.02 -6.18
C THR A 152 0.29 -13.67 -6.66
N LYS A 153 1.34 -14.18 -5.99
CA LYS A 153 2.72 -14.00 -6.45
C LYS A 153 2.96 -14.62 -7.82
N GLN A 154 2.47 -15.84 -8.05
CA GLN A 154 2.64 -16.53 -9.33
C GLN A 154 1.92 -15.78 -10.45
N ASP A 155 0.69 -15.35 -10.22
CA ASP A 155 -0.09 -14.58 -11.19
C ASP A 155 0.58 -13.23 -11.55
N LEU A 156 1.19 -12.55 -10.57
CA LEU A 156 1.97 -11.33 -10.81
C LEU A 156 3.17 -11.59 -11.73
N ILE A 157 3.79 -12.77 -11.64
CA ILE A 157 4.92 -13.15 -12.49
C ILE A 157 4.41 -13.51 -13.89
N ASP A 158 3.43 -14.40 -13.97
CA ASP A 158 2.98 -15.00 -15.24
C ASP A 158 2.18 -14.02 -16.11
N LEU A 159 1.29 -13.24 -15.49
CA LEU A 159 0.39 -12.33 -16.23
C LEU A 159 1.01 -10.95 -16.44
N TYR A 160 1.86 -10.49 -15.52
CA TYR A 160 2.37 -9.12 -15.50
C TYR A 160 3.88 -9.00 -15.64
N GLY A 161 4.63 -10.12 -15.66
CA GLY A 161 6.08 -10.11 -15.79
C GLY A 161 6.78 -9.44 -14.61
N ALA A 162 6.19 -9.49 -13.41
CA ALA A 162 6.79 -8.92 -12.22
C ALA A 162 8.08 -9.69 -11.84
N ASP A 163 9.13 -8.95 -11.49
CA ASP A 163 10.40 -9.52 -11.01
C ASP A 163 10.18 -10.31 -9.70
N PRO A 164 10.37 -11.65 -9.69
CA PRO A 164 10.16 -12.47 -8.50
C PRO A 164 11.01 -12.03 -7.30
N GLY A 165 12.18 -11.42 -7.55
CA GLY A 165 13.08 -10.90 -6.52
C GLY A 165 12.50 -9.71 -5.75
N ARG A 166 11.52 -9.00 -6.33
CA ARG A 166 10.81 -7.86 -5.71
C ARG A 166 9.55 -8.28 -4.95
N ILE A 167 9.05 -9.49 -5.17
CA ILE A 167 7.82 -9.97 -4.55
C ILE A 167 8.15 -10.71 -3.24
N ARG A 168 7.40 -10.40 -2.18
CA ARG A 168 7.43 -11.14 -0.91
C ARG A 168 6.03 -11.62 -0.60
N VAL A 169 5.89 -12.91 -0.32
CA VAL A 169 4.62 -13.46 0.14
C VAL A 169 4.55 -13.22 1.65
N VAL A 170 3.47 -12.57 2.09
CA VAL A 170 3.17 -12.36 3.50
C VAL A 170 1.71 -12.73 3.69
N HIS A 171 1.44 -13.83 4.38
CA HIS A 171 0.08 -14.29 4.59
C HIS A 171 -0.71 -13.36 5.51
N LEU A 172 -2.01 -13.28 5.26
CA LEU A 172 -2.94 -12.62 6.17
C LEU A 172 -2.98 -13.38 7.50
N ALA A 173 -2.95 -12.63 8.61
CA ALA A 173 -3.18 -13.20 9.92
C ALA A 173 -4.70 -13.31 10.17
N PRO A 174 -5.19 -14.38 10.81
CA PRO A 174 -6.54 -14.41 11.35
C PRO A 174 -6.65 -13.38 12.49
N ASP A 175 -7.88 -12.87 12.70
CA ASP A 175 -8.20 -11.99 13.84
C ASP A 175 -8.04 -12.72 15.20
#